data_AF-A0AA86W4D6-F1
#
_entry.id   AF-A0AA86W4D6-F1
#
_cell.length_a   1.000
_cell.length_b   1.000
_cell.length_c   1.000
_cell.angle_alpha   90.00
_cell.angle_beta   90.00
_cell.angle_gamma   90.00
#
_symmetry.space_group_name_H-M   'P 1'
#
loop_
_entity.id
_entity.type
_entity.pdbx_description
1 polymer ?
#
loop_
_entity_poly.entity_id
_entity_poly.type
_entity_poly.pdbx_seq_one_letter_code
_entity_poly.pdbx_strand_id
1 'polypeptide(L)'
;MTLNLCVLTPNQIVWDSEVKEIILPTNSGQIGVLLNHAPIASAVDIVNDAENGRDIDPQEAQQTLEIAETNLNKAEGKRQTIEVNLALRRAIT
;
A
#
# COMPACT_ATOMS: atom_id res chain seq x y z
N MET A 1 -25.23 -10.29 0.45
CA MET A 1 -24.89 -9.59 -0.80
C MET A 1 -23.45 -9.13 -0.69
N THR A 2 -22.66 -9.30 -1.74
CA THR A 2 -21.19 -9.20 -1.77
C THR A 2 -20.74 -8.45 -3.03
N LEU A 3 -19.55 -7.85 -2.97
CA LEU A 3 -18.84 -7.19 -4.06
C LEU A 3 -17.73 -8.13 -4.54
N ASN A 4 -17.55 -8.25 -5.85
CA ASN A 4 -16.36 -8.93 -6.39
C ASN A 4 -15.20 -7.93 -6.39
N LEU A 5 -14.13 -8.25 -5.65
CA LEU A 5 -12.91 -7.44 -5.59
C LEU A 5 -11.77 -8.17 -6.27
N CYS A 6 -11.14 -7.48 -7.23
CA CYS A 6 -9.90 -7.91 -7.86
C CYS A 6 -8.81 -6.86 -7.67
N VAL A 7 -7.66 -7.26 -7.12
CA VAL A 7 -6.47 -6.42 -6.96
C VAL A 7 -5.37 -6.97 -7.87
N LEU A 8 -4.86 -6.11 -8.75
CA LEU A 8 -3.92 -6.46 -9.81
C LEU A 8 -2.64 -5.63 -9.68
N THR A 9 -1.50 -6.28 -9.82
CA THR A 9 -0.20 -5.62 -10.07
C THR A 9 0.22 -5.89 -11.51
N PRO A 10 1.24 -5.20 -12.05
CA PRO A 10 1.75 -5.50 -13.39
C PRO A 10 2.20 -6.95 -13.59
N ASN A 11 2.55 -7.64 -12.50
CA ASN A 11 3.12 -8.98 -12.54
C ASN A 11 2.07 -10.08 -12.27
N GLN A 12 1.06 -9.83 -11.43
CA GLN A 12 0.12 -10.87 -11.01
C GLN A 12 -1.20 -10.35 -10.44
N ILE A 13 -2.17 -11.26 -10.32
CA ILE A 13 -3.37 -11.05 -9.51
C ILE A 13 -3.01 -11.33 -8.06
N VAL A 14 -3.19 -10.33 -7.19
CA VAL A 14 -2.87 -10.43 -5.75
C VAL A 14 -4.09 -10.84 -4.94
N TRP A 15 -5.29 -10.43 -5.40
CA TRP A 15 -6.54 -10.78 -4.76
C TRP A 15 -7.65 -10.90 -5.80
N ASP A 16 -8.49 -11.94 -5.69
CA ASP A 16 -9.70 -12.12 -6.49
C ASP A 16 -10.73 -12.92 -5.66
N SER A 17 -11.64 -12.22 -5.00
CA SER A 17 -12.65 -12.83 -4.12
C SER A 17 -13.82 -11.89 -3.83
N GLU A 18 -14.92 -12.47 -3.36
CA GLU A 18 -16.06 -11.74 -2.82
C GLU A 18 -15.74 -11.08 -1.46
N VAL A 19 -16.10 -9.81 -1.30
CA VAL A 19 -15.96 -9.01 -0.07
C VAL A 19 -17.27 -8.27 0.24
N LYS A 20 -17.44 -7.78 1.46
CA LYS A 20 -18.63 -7.00 1.85
C LYS A 20 -18.42 -5.49 1.75
N GLU A 21 -17.19 -5.07 1.98
CA GLU A 21 -16.76 -3.69 2.09
C GLU A 21 -15.27 -3.62 1.74
N ILE A 22 -14.84 -2.47 1.23
CA ILE A 22 -13.44 -2.17 0.94
C ILE A 22 -13.12 -0.83 1.59
N ILE A 23 -12.01 -0.73 2.32
CA ILE A 23 -11.50 0.54 2.85
C ILE A 23 -10.15 0.81 2.18
N LEU A 24 -10.05 1.91 1.44
CA LEU A 24 -8.89 2.26 0.62
C LEU A 24 -8.30 3.60 1.07
N PRO A 25 -6.99 3.68 1.35
CA PRO A 25 -6.31 4.96 1.51
C PRO A 25 -6.12 5.63 0.15
N THR A 26 -6.54 6.89 0.04
CA THR A 26 -6.31 7.76 -1.12
C THR A 26 -5.52 8.99 -0.70
N ASN A 27 -4.99 9.73 -1.67
CA ASN A 27 -4.32 11.01 -1.40
C ASN A 27 -5.21 12.05 -0.70
N SER A 28 -6.53 11.87 -0.72
CA SER A 28 -7.54 12.72 -0.05
C SER A 28 -8.03 12.17 1.29
N GLY A 29 -7.49 11.04 1.77
CA GLY A 29 -7.95 10.35 2.98
C GLY A 29 -8.48 8.95 2.70
N GLN A 30 -9.28 8.39 3.60
CA GLN A 30 -9.83 7.04 3.44
C GLN A 30 -11.16 7.04 2.69
N ILE A 31 -11.37 6.06 1.82
CA ILE A 31 -12.62 5.81 1.11
C ILE A 31 -13.13 4.42 1.49
N GLY A 32 -14.39 4.35 1.95
CA GLY A 32 -15.13 3.10 2.13
C GLY A 32 -16.03 2.84 0.92
N VAL A 33 -15.96 1.64 0.34
CA VAL A 33 -16.81 1.20 -0.78
C VAL A 33 -17.71 0.06 -0.31
N LEU A 34 -19.02 0.29 -0.41
CA LEU A 34 -20.08 -0.67 -0.10
C LEU A 34 -20.79 -1.13 -1.37
N LEU A 35 -21.68 -2.10 -1.25
CA LEU A 35 -22.49 -2.59 -2.36
C LEU A 35 -23.30 -1.45 -3.02
N ASN A 36 -23.44 -1.51 -4.35
CA ASN A 36 -24.17 -0.53 -5.16
C ASN A 36 -23.61 0.90 -5.11
N HIS A 37 -22.34 1.05 -4.74
CA HIS A 37 -21.65 2.34 -4.89
C HIS A 37 -21.62 2.77 -6.36
N ALA A 38 -21.76 4.07 -6.63
CA ALA A 38 -21.62 4.62 -7.97
C ALA A 38 -20.21 4.31 -8.54
N PRO A 39 -20.05 4.13 -9.87
CA PRO A 39 -18.73 3.93 -10.45
C PRO A 39 -17.78 5.10 -10.11
N ILE A 40 -16.60 4.79 -9.58
CA ILE A 40 -15.53 5.76 -9.28
C ILE A 40 -14.24 5.29 -9.97
N ALA A 41 -13.50 6.23 -10.54
CA ALA A 41 -12.08 6.05 -10.86
C ALA A 41 -11.28 7.03 -10.00
N SER A 42 -10.37 6.52 -9.18
CA SER A 42 -9.50 7.33 -8.32
C SER A 42 -8.09 6.76 -8.31
N ALA A 43 -7.10 7.63 -8.14
CA ALA A 43 -5.74 7.19 -7.83
C ALA A 43 -5.69 6.77 -6.35
N VAL A 44 -5.21 5.57 -6.11
CA VAL A 44 -5.01 5.04 -4.75
C VAL A 44 -3.55 5.29 -4.37
N ASP A 45 -3.29 5.62 -3.11
CA ASP A 45 -1.92 5.87 -2.63
C ASP A 45 -1.23 4.53 -2.33
N ILE A 46 -1.11 3.71 -3.38
CA ILE A 46 -0.46 2.41 -3.35
C ILE A 46 0.67 2.46 -4.38
N VAL A 47 1.85 2.05 -3.95
CA VAL A 47 2.99 1.85 -4.86
C VAL A 47 2.63 0.72 -5.83
N ASN A 48 3.26 0.65 -7.01
CA ASN A 48 3.00 -0.34 -8.08
C ASN A 48 2.99 -1.83 -7.66
N ASP A 49 3.33 -2.13 -6.41
CA ASP A 49 3.38 -3.45 -5.83
C ASP A 49 2.29 -3.58 -4.77
N ALA A 50 1.64 -4.74 -4.74
CA ALA A 50 0.67 -5.09 -3.72
C ALA A 50 0.96 -6.51 -3.25
N GLU A 51 0.88 -6.71 -1.95
CA GLU A 51 1.06 -8.00 -1.30
C GLU A 51 -0.11 -8.25 -0.36
N ASN A 52 -0.49 -9.51 -0.21
CA ASN A 52 -1.54 -9.90 0.70
C ASN A 52 -0.97 -9.88 2.13
N GLY A 53 -1.58 -9.10 3.02
CA GLY A 53 -1.07 -8.91 4.39
C GLY A 53 -0.93 -10.20 5.22
N ARG A 54 -1.55 -11.31 4.80
CA ARG A 54 -1.35 -12.63 5.44
C ARG A 54 -0.01 -13.28 5.11
N ASP A 55 0.59 -12.90 3.98
CA ASP A 55 1.84 -13.47 3.49
C ASP A 55 3.06 -12.66 3.98
N ILE A 56 2.83 -11.50 4.61
CA ILE A 56 3.86 -10.63 5.17
C ILE A 56 4.35 -11.15 6.53
N ASP A 57 5.66 -11.36 6.65
CA ASP A 57 6.30 -11.63 7.95
C ASP A 57 6.46 -10.32 8.75
N PRO A 58 5.81 -10.18 9.93
CA PRO A 58 5.90 -8.95 10.72
C PRO A 58 7.31 -8.67 11.25
N GLN A 59 8.15 -9.69 11.44
CA GLN A 59 9.53 -9.50 11.88
C GLN A 59 10.39 -8.92 10.75
N GLU A 60 10.24 -9.45 9.53
CA GLU A 60 10.93 -8.95 8.34
C GLU A 60 10.49 -7.51 8.01
N ALA A 61 9.18 -7.24 8.11
CA ALA A 61 8.63 -5.90 7.90
C ALA A 61 9.22 -4.89 8.90
N GLN A 62 9.30 -5.28 10.18
CA GLN A 62 9.86 -4.42 11.22
C GLN A 62 11.36 -4.16 11.04
N GLN A 63 12.13 -5.18 10.64
CA GLN A 63 13.56 -5.04 10.32
C GLN A 63 13.76 -4.09 9.14
N THR A 64 12.92 -4.22 8.10
CA THR A 64 12.95 -3.33 6.93
C THR A 64 12.67 -1.88 7.32
N LEU A 65 11.72 -1.66 8.22
CA LEU A 65 11.41 -0.34 8.76
C LEU A 65 12.61 0.25 9.53
N GLU A 66 13.25 -0.52 10.42
CA GLU A 66 14.42 -0.09 11.18
C GLU A 66 15.60 0.28 10.24
N ILE A 67 15.84 -0.52 9.21
CA ILE A 67 16.86 -0.23 8.19
C ILE A 67 16.52 1.08 7.47
N ALA A 68 15.26 1.30 7.07
CA ALA A 68 14.85 2.54 6.42
C ALA A 68 15.03 3.78 7.31
N GLU A 69 14.72 3.68 8.61
CA GLU A 69 14.92 4.76 9.58
C GLU A 69 16.41 5.08 9.79
N THR A 70 17.26 4.06 9.92
CA THR A 70 18.70 4.26 10.07
C THR A 70 19.33 4.90 8.83
N ASN A 71 18.81 4.58 7.65
CA ASN A 71 19.23 5.19 6.38
C ASN A 71 18.77 6.65 6.28
N LEU A 72 17.61 7.00 6.85
CA LEU A 72 17.12 8.38 6.87
C LEU A 72 18.05 9.28 7.68
N ASN A 73 18.50 8.79 8.84
CA ASN A 73 19.43 9.51 9.72
C ASN A 73 20.81 9.73 9.08
N LYS A 74 21.18 8.92 8.08
CA LYS A 74 22.47 8.99 7.38
C LYS A 74 22.37 9.67 6.01
N ALA A 75 21.17 9.98 5.54
CA ALA A 75 20.97 10.53 4.20
C ALA A 75 21.45 11.98 4.12
N GLU A 76 22.42 12.24 3.24
CA GLU A 76 22.93 13.58 2.98
C GLU A 76 22.51 14.07 1.59
N GLY A 77 22.01 15.31 1.51
CA GLY A 77 21.62 15.92 0.24
C GLY A 77 20.20 15.59 -0.23
N LYS A 78 19.66 16.48 -1.07
CA LYS A 78 18.22 16.53 -1.40
C LYS A 78 17.69 15.27 -2.09
N ARG A 79 18.47 14.67 -3.00
CA ARG A 79 18.03 13.49 -3.76
C ARG A 79 17.94 12.25 -2.86
N GLN A 80 18.96 12.04 -2.02
CA GLN A 80 19.03 10.89 -1.13
C GLN A 80 17.93 10.95 -0.07
N THR A 81 17.64 12.15 0.46
CA THR A 81 16.50 12.36 1.36
C THR A 81 15.16 12.01 0.71
N ILE A 82 14.94 12.30 -0.58
CA ILE A 82 13.69 11.96 -1.28
C ILE A 82 13.54 10.45 -1.42
N GLU A 83 14.59 9.76 -1.88
CA GLU A 83 14.58 8.31 -2.08
C GLU A 83 14.37 7.56 -0.76
N VAL A 84 15.04 7.99 0.32
CA VAL A 84 14.88 7.35 1.63
C VAL A 84 13.50 7.65 2.24
N ASN A 85 12.96 8.87 2.10
CA ASN A 85 11.61 9.16 2.58
C ASN A 85 10.54 8.34 1.83
N LEU A 86 10.74 8.09 0.53
CA LEU A 86 9.85 7.21 -0.23
C LEU A 86 9.95 5.77 0.26
N ALA A 87 11.16 5.26 0.50
CA ALA A 87 11.37 3.92 1.05
C ALA A 87 10.78 3.77 2.45
N LEU A 88 10.93 4.79 3.32
CA LEU A 88 10.35 4.78 4.65
C LEU A 88 8.82 4.75 4.60
N ARG A 89 8.20 5.57 3.73
CA ARG A 89 6.73 5.53 3.54
C ARG A 89 6.26 4.16 3.10
N ARG A 90 7.00 3.48 2.21
CA ARG A 90 6.69 2.11 1.77
C ARG A 90 6.75 1.09 2.88
N ALA A 91 7.72 1.19 3.79
CA ALA A 91 7.85 0.26 4.90
C ALA A 91 6.72 0.38 5.95
N ILE A 92 6.02 1.52 5.99
CA ILE A 92 4.92 1.79 6.94
C ILE A 92 3.57 1.35 6.39
N THR A 93 3.42 1.32 5.06
CA THR A 93 2.14 1.08 4.37
C THR A 93 1.93 -0.41 4.14
#